data_AF-A0A1T4SCA7-F1
#
_entry.id   AF-A0A1T4SCA7-F1
#
_cell.length_a   1.000
_cell.length_b   1.000
_cell.length_c   1.000
_cell.angle_alpha   90.00
_cell.angle_beta   90.00
_cell.angle_gamma   90.00
#
_symmetry.space_group_name_H-M   'P 1'
#
loop_
_entity.id
_entity.type
_entity.pdbx_description
1 polymer ?
#
loop_
_entity_poly.entity_id
_entity_poly.type
_entity_poly.pdbx_seq_one_letter_code
_entity_poly.pdbx_strand_id
1 'polypeptide(L)'
;MVLLGAKQKQWGSSLVEFMIASLVGAIALGMIGSLFLSNQKASLQRSKEIMLLQQMSVVLHQMKSDVLRAGYNHLDNHSIKLSGADSLLFVEPNQIGYVYQNPMAVSASVSNTVYRFDNNALKYCQKSRTEVLSTTSAATGCFNLFDPKQVKVIRFAVQYEPVFGESVQSGVISIVLSAALVKTPSVSQTMKLRLIQRNWQ
;
A
#
# COMPACT_ATOMS: atom_id res chain seq x y z
N MET A 1 -53.69 61.79 22.09
CA MET A 1 -52.37 61.22 21.75
C MET A 1 -52.54 60.53 20.39
N VAL A 2 -52.12 61.21 19.32
CA VAL A 2 -52.37 60.79 17.92
C VAL A 2 -51.19 59.92 17.49
N LEU A 3 -51.47 58.65 17.14
CA LEU A 3 -50.51 57.76 16.48
C LEU A 3 -50.39 58.18 15.01
N LEU A 4 -49.28 58.81 14.64
CA LEU A 4 -48.90 59.07 13.25
C LEU A 4 -48.42 57.76 12.62
N GLY A 5 -49.28 57.12 11.82
CA GLY A 5 -48.92 55.99 10.98
C GLY A 5 -47.99 56.44 9.85
N ALA A 6 -46.74 55.98 9.88
CA ALA A 6 -45.80 56.18 8.78
C ALA A 6 -46.23 55.31 7.58
N LYS A 7 -46.70 55.95 6.49
CA LYS A 7 -46.88 55.28 5.19
C LYS A 7 -45.50 54.95 4.61
N GLN A 8 -45.09 53.68 4.70
CA GLN A 8 -43.97 53.18 3.92
C GLN A 8 -44.34 53.17 2.43
N LYS A 9 -43.55 53.88 1.63
CA LYS A 9 -43.70 53.98 0.18
C LYS A 9 -43.10 52.71 -0.42
N GLN A 10 -43.92 51.68 -0.68
CA GLN A 10 -43.47 50.49 -1.39
C GLN A 10 -43.12 50.87 -2.84
N TRP A 11 -41.83 50.77 -3.19
CA TRP A 11 -41.38 50.86 -4.57
C TRP A 11 -41.53 49.47 -5.17
N GLY A 12 -42.48 49.31 -6.10
CA GLY A 12 -42.64 48.08 -6.85
C GLY A 12 -41.41 47.82 -7.70
N SER A 13 -40.76 46.67 -7.53
CA SER A 13 -39.67 46.24 -8.42
C SER A 13 -40.22 46.02 -9.82
N SER A 14 -39.53 46.53 -10.83
CA SER A 14 -39.89 46.34 -12.23
C SER A 14 -39.67 44.88 -12.65
N LEU A 15 -40.53 44.34 -13.52
CA LEU A 15 -40.35 43.01 -14.11
C LEU A 15 -38.95 42.83 -14.73
N VAL A 16 -38.43 43.88 -15.36
CA VAL A 16 -37.08 43.90 -15.97
C VAL A 16 -35.99 43.74 -14.90
N GLU A 17 -36.18 44.32 -13.72
CA GLU A 17 -35.24 44.26 -12.61
C GLU A 17 -35.18 42.85 -12.01
N PHE A 18 -36.32 42.15 -11.93
CA PHE A 18 -36.39 40.75 -11.53
C PHE A 18 -35.72 39.82 -12.57
N MET A 19 -35.89 40.10 -13.87
CA MET A 19 -35.21 39.36 -14.93
C MET A 19 -33.69 39.55 -14.86
N ILE A 20 -33.21 40.77 -14.63
CA ILE A 20 -31.78 41.05 -14.47
C ILE A 20 -31.24 40.37 -13.19
N ALA A 21 -31.94 40.49 -12.07
CA ALA A 21 -31.54 39.87 -10.81
C ALA A 21 -31.46 38.34 -10.91
N SER A 22 -32.44 37.71 -11.56
CA SER A 22 -32.44 36.25 -11.80
C SER A 22 -31.34 35.81 -12.76
N LEU A 23 -31.04 36.59 -13.81
CA LEU A 23 -29.91 36.32 -14.70
C LEU A 23 -28.57 36.39 -13.95
N VAL A 24 -28.34 37.44 -13.18
CA VAL A 24 -27.12 37.60 -12.37
C VAL A 24 -27.01 36.49 -11.32
N GLY A 25 -28.11 36.12 -10.67
CA GLY A 25 -28.18 34.99 -9.75
C GLY A 25 -27.81 33.66 -10.41
N ALA A 26 -28.33 33.40 -11.62
CA ALA A 26 -28.00 32.20 -12.37
C ALA A 26 -26.52 32.14 -12.76
N ILE A 27 -25.94 33.27 -13.20
CA ILE A 27 -24.50 33.37 -13.52
C ILE A 27 -23.66 33.10 -12.26
N ALA A 28 -24.02 33.73 -11.13
CA ALA A 28 -23.31 33.55 -9.86
C ALA A 28 -23.36 32.09 -9.38
N LEU A 29 -24.54 31.44 -9.44
CA LEU A 29 -24.68 30.03 -9.09
C LEU A 29 -23.90 29.11 -10.03
N GLY A 30 -23.88 29.41 -11.32
CA GLY A 30 -23.08 28.68 -12.31
C GLY A 30 -21.58 28.73 -12.00
N MET A 31 -21.07 29.93 -11.69
CA MET A 31 -19.67 30.11 -11.31
C MET A 31 -19.33 29.34 -10.02
N ILE A 32 -20.08 29.56 -8.94
CA ILE A 32 -19.83 28.91 -7.65
C ILE A 32 -19.94 27.38 -7.78
N GLY A 33 -20.94 26.88 -8.49
CA GLY A 33 -21.13 25.45 -8.74
C GLY A 33 -19.96 24.84 -9.50
N SER A 34 -19.47 25.52 -10.55
CA SER A 34 -18.33 25.03 -11.33
C SER A 34 -17.04 24.94 -10.52
N LEU A 35 -16.75 25.98 -9.71
CA LEU A 35 -15.58 26.01 -8.83
C LEU A 35 -15.66 24.93 -7.76
N PHE A 36 -16.84 24.75 -7.15
CA PHE A 36 -17.07 23.72 -6.16
C PHE A 36 -16.84 22.32 -6.73
N LEU A 37 -17.40 22.02 -7.90
CA LEU A 37 -17.20 20.73 -8.57
C LEU A 37 -15.74 20.50 -8.95
N SER A 38 -15.03 21.53 -9.41
CA SER A 38 -13.60 21.45 -9.72
C SER A 38 -12.78 21.11 -8.48
N ASN A 39 -13.01 21.81 -7.37
CA ASN A 39 -12.33 21.57 -6.10
C ASN A 39 -12.63 20.17 -5.54
N GLN A 40 -13.88 19.70 -5.64
CA GLN A 40 -14.23 18.34 -5.23
C GLN A 40 -13.52 17.28 -6.07
N LYS A 41 -13.45 17.45 -7.39
CA LYS A 41 -12.71 16.52 -8.27
C LYS A 41 -11.23 16.46 -7.91
N ALA A 42 -10.60 17.61 -7.71
CA ALA A 42 -9.19 17.69 -7.32
C ALA A 42 -8.94 17.05 -5.95
N SER A 43 -9.81 17.29 -4.97
CA SER A 43 -9.74 16.69 -3.63
C SER A 43 -9.90 15.16 -3.69
N LEU A 44 -10.90 14.67 -4.43
CA LEU A 44 -11.12 13.23 -4.61
C LEU A 44 -9.94 12.53 -5.27
N GLN A 45 -9.29 13.17 -6.24
CA GLN A 45 -8.10 12.63 -6.87
C GLN A 45 -6.94 12.50 -5.88
N ARG A 46 -6.69 13.53 -5.06
CA ARG A 46 -5.66 13.47 -4.01
C ARG A 46 -5.98 12.39 -2.97
N SER A 47 -7.24 12.25 -2.57
CA SER A 47 -7.65 11.21 -1.64
C SER A 47 -7.37 9.80 -2.18
N LYS A 48 -7.57 9.57 -3.48
CA LYS A 48 -7.20 8.30 -4.15
C LYS A 48 -5.70 8.04 -4.12
N GLU A 49 -4.88 9.06 -4.39
CA GLU A 49 -3.42 8.95 -4.34
C GLU A 49 -2.93 8.62 -2.92
N ILE A 50 -3.45 9.31 -1.91
CA ILE A 50 -3.12 9.08 -0.50
C ILE A 50 -3.54 7.68 -0.05
N MET A 51 -4.74 7.24 -0.42
CA MET A 51 -5.21 5.88 -0.13
C MET A 51 -4.24 4.83 -0.67
N LEU A 52 -3.85 4.94 -1.95
CA LEU A 52 -2.92 3.99 -2.58
C LEU A 52 -1.55 4.00 -1.89
N LEU A 53 -1.02 5.19 -1.57
CA LEU A 53 0.22 5.34 -0.80
C LEU A 53 0.14 4.67 0.57
N GLN A 54 -0.96 4.87 1.31
CA GLN A 54 -1.16 4.28 2.63
C GLN A 54 -1.20 2.75 2.56
N GLN A 55 -1.96 2.19 1.62
CA GLN A 55 -2.04 0.74 1.44
C GLN A 55 -0.67 0.14 1.09
N MET A 56 0.07 0.76 0.17
CA MET A 56 1.42 0.31 -0.19
C MET A 56 2.39 0.42 0.98
N SER A 57 2.31 1.50 1.76
CA SER A 57 3.14 1.73 2.94
C SER A 57 2.91 0.65 4.00
N VAL A 58 1.66 0.34 4.34
CA VAL A 58 1.32 -0.73 5.30
C VAL A 58 1.90 -2.08 4.85
N VAL A 59 1.75 -2.43 3.58
CA VAL A 59 2.29 -3.69 3.04
C VAL A 59 3.81 -3.72 3.10
N LEU A 60 4.50 -2.64 2.74
CA LEU A 60 5.96 -2.58 2.82
C LEU A 60 6.48 -2.57 4.26
N HIS A 61 5.76 -1.94 5.19
CA HIS A 61 6.10 -1.98 6.61
C HIS A 61 5.93 -3.39 7.19
N GLN A 62 4.85 -4.09 6.82
CA GLN A 62 4.64 -5.49 7.20
C GLN A 62 5.76 -6.36 6.64
N MET A 63 6.04 -6.25 5.34
CA MET A 63 7.11 -6.99 4.68
C MET A 63 8.47 -6.71 5.31
N LYS A 64 8.78 -5.46 5.66
CA LYS A 64 9.99 -5.09 6.40
C LYS A 64 10.07 -5.85 7.72
N SER A 65 9.01 -5.81 8.52
CA SER A 65 8.96 -6.47 9.82
C SER A 65 9.18 -7.98 9.67
N ASP A 66 8.52 -8.60 8.70
CA ASP A 66 8.58 -10.05 8.53
C ASP A 66 9.93 -10.51 7.94
N VAL A 67 10.51 -9.77 6.99
CA VAL A 67 11.85 -10.06 6.44
C VAL A 67 12.93 -9.93 7.51
N LEU A 68 12.80 -8.99 8.46
CA LEU A 68 13.74 -8.85 9.58
C LEU A 68 13.70 -10.04 10.56
N ARG A 69 12.64 -10.86 10.52
CA ARG A 69 12.53 -12.09 11.33
C ARG A 69 13.14 -13.30 10.63
N ALA A 70 13.48 -13.20 9.35
CA ALA A 70 14.05 -14.29 8.58
C ALA A 70 15.26 -14.91 9.29
N GLY A 71 15.34 -16.23 9.31
CA GLY A 71 16.42 -16.96 9.96
C GLY A 71 16.23 -17.18 11.45
N TYR A 72 15.29 -16.50 12.11
CA TYR A 72 15.14 -16.61 13.56
C TYR A 72 14.75 -18.03 13.97
N ASN A 73 15.56 -18.62 14.85
CA ASN A 73 15.37 -19.94 15.44
C ASN A 73 15.44 -19.80 16.95
N HIS A 74 14.40 -20.26 17.66
CA HIS A 74 14.37 -20.15 19.12
C HIS A 74 15.01 -21.37 19.79
N LEU A 75 15.03 -22.52 19.11
CA LEU A 75 15.47 -23.80 19.68
C LEU A 75 16.97 -24.08 19.49
N ASP A 76 17.62 -23.40 18.55
CA ASP A 76 19.04 -23.58 18.24
C ASP A 76 19.67 -22.20 17.97
N ASN A 77 20.98 -22.11 18.17
CA ASN A 77 21.77 -20.91 17.89
C ASN A 77 22.10 -20.76 16.39
N HIS A 78 21.63 -21.70 15.55
CA HIS A 78 21.75 -21.67 14.10
C HIS A 78 20.51 -21.13 13.42
N SER A 79 20.73 -20.31 12.38
CA SER A 79 19.65 -19.73 11.60
C SER A 79 18.99 -20.77 10.69
N ILE A 80 17.67 -20.67 10.53
CA ILE A 80 16.90 -21.56 9.65
C ILE A 80 16.64 -20.93 8.28
N LYS A 81 16.68 -21.71 7.22
CA LYS A 81 16.40 -21.25 5.84
C LYS A 81 15.45 -22.18 5.14
N LEU A 82 14.83 -21.72 4.05
CA LEU A 82 14.01 -22.56 3.19
C LEU A 82 14.86 -23.71 2.63
N SER A 83 14.26 -24.89 2.48
CA SER A 83 14.97 -26.03 1.90
C SER A 83 15.30 -25.75 0.43
N GLY A 84 16.58 -25.92 0.07
CA GLY A 84 17.10 -25.56 -1.26
C GLY A 84 17.44 -24.08 -1.46
N ALA A 85 17.38 -23.24 -0.43
CA ALA A 85 17.90 -21.87 -0.50
C ALA A 85 19.39 -21.81 -0.14
N ASP A 86 20.16 -21.00 -0.86
CA ASP A 86 21.59 -20.78 -0.55
C ASP A 86 21.77 -19.94 0.72
N SER A 87 20.96 -18.88 0.85
CA SER A 87 20.96 -17.93 1.97
C SER A 87 19.70 -18.00 2.84
N LEU A 88 19.68 -17.25 3.96
CA LEU A 88 18.52 -17.14 4.86
C LEU A 88 17.28 -16.57 4.16
N LEU A 89 17.51 -15.72 3.17
CA LEU A 89 16.50 -15.21 2.26
C LEU A 89 16.64 -15.94 0.93
N PHE A 90 15.55 -16.50 0.45
CA PHE A 90 15.41 -16.90 -0.94
C PHE A 90 15.00 -15.67 -1.74
N VAL A 91 15.83 -15.24 -2.69
CA VAL A 91 15.58 -14.02 -3.48
C VAL A 91 15.63 -14.35 -4.97
N GLU A 92 14.58 -13.98 -5.67
CA GLU A 92 14.45 -13.97 -7.12
C GLU A 92 13.94 -12.59 -7.57
N PRO A 93 14.07 -12.22 -8.86
CA PRO A 93 13.70 -10.89 -9.32
C PRO A 93 12.28 -10.44 -8.95
N ASN A 94 11.32 -11.37 -8.86
CA ASN A 94 9.91 -11.11 -8.56
C ASN A 94 9.41 -11.86 -7.31
N GLN A 95 10.31 -12.42 -6.51
CA GLN A 95 9.93 -13.26 -5.37
C GLN A 95 10.96 -13.15 -4.23
N ILE A 96 10.47 -13.15 -3.00
CA ILE A 96 11.30 -13.24 -1.79
C ILE A 96 10.64 -14.22 -0.82
N GLY A 97 11.43 -15.13 -0.26
CA GLY A 97 10.99 -16.12 0.69
C GLY A 97 11.92 -16.26 1.87
N TYR A 98 11.39 -16.67 3.01
CA TYR A 98 12.16 -16.87 4.23
C TYR A 98 11.41 -17.80 5.19
N VAL A 99 12.14 -18.25 6.21
CA VAL A 99 11.59 -19.02 7.32
C VAL A 99 11.93 -18.33 8.62
N TYR A 100 11.01 -18.39 9.58
CA TYR A 100 11.31 -18.05 10.97
C TYR A 100 10.50 -18.94 11.90
N GLN A 101 11.03 -19.22 13.08
CA GLN A 101 10.30 -19.92 14.13
C GLN A 101 9.53 -18.91 14.97
N ASN A 102 8.26 -19.18 15.26
CA ASN A 102 7.50 -18.29 16.14
C ASN A 102 7.87 -18.61 17.60
N PRO A 103 8.45 -17.67 18.37
CA PRO A 103 8.83 -17.93 19.76
C PRO A 103 7.62 -18.25 20.67
N MET A 104 6.41 -17.87 20.26
CA MET A 104 5.18 -18.14 21.01
C MET A 104 4.42 -19.40 20.55
N ALA A 105 4.96 -20.17 19.60
CA ALA A 105 4.30 -21.40 19.16
C ALA A 105 4.45 -22.50 20.21
N VAL A 106 3.34 -23.19 20.52
CA VAL A 106 3.30 -24.30 21.49
C VAL A 106 4.09 -25.52 20.99
N SER A 107 4.29 -25.64 19.68
CA SER A 107 5.15 -26.63 19.04
C SER A 107 6.31 -25.93 18.32
N ALA A 108 7.36 -26.67 17.96
CA ALA A 108 8.52 -26.22 17.19
C ALA A 108 8.19 -25.71 15.76
N SER A 109 6.94 -25.30 15.51
CA SER A 109 6.45 -24.87 14.22
C SER A 109 7.22 -23.68 13.66
N VAL A 110 7.63 -23.84 12.42
CA VAL A 110 8.27 -22.83 11.59
C VAL A 110 7.24 -22.23 10.63
N SER A 111 7.35 -20.92 10.44
CA SER A 111 6.57 -20.19 9.46
C SER A 111 7.35 -20.09 8.16
N ASN A 112 6.83 -20.72 7.11
CA ASN A 112 7.39 -20.68 5.78
C ASN A 112 6.64 -19.62 4.99
N THR A 113 7.32 -18.53 4.62
CA THR A 113 6.69 -17.35 4.03
C THR A 113 7.33 -17.00 2.69
N VAL A 114 6.49 -16.68 1.71
CA VAL A 114 6.91 -16.24 0.37
C VAL A 114 6.03 -15.08 -0.09
N TYR A 115 6.66 -14.00 -0.53
CA TYR A 115 6.04 -12.97 -1.36
C TYR A 115 6.43 -13.20 -2.81
N ARG A 116 5.44 -13.20 -3.71
CA ARG A 116 5.70 -13.33 -5.15
C ARG A 116 4.80 -12.41 -5.96
N PHE A 117 5.32 -11.92 -7.06
CA PHE A 117 4.52 -11.18 -8.02
C PHE A 117 4.11 -12.06 -9.18
N ASP A 118 2.80 -12.11 -9.39
CA ASP A 118 2.17 -13.02 -10.34
C ASP A 118 0.79 -12.49 -10.74
N ASN A 119 0.47 -12.52 -12.04
CA ASN A 119 -0.80 -12.01 -12.61
C ASN A 119 -1.20 -10.61 -12.10
N ASN A 120 -0.25 -9.67 -12.10
CA ASN A 120 -0.46 -8.30 -11.64
C ASN A 120 -0.92 -8.18 -10.18
N ALA A 121 -0.65 -9.20 -9.36
CA ALA A 121 -0.93 -9.20 -7.93
C ALA A 121 0.37 -9.48 -7.17
N LEU A 122 0.53 -8.80 -6.03
CA LEU A 122 1.50 -9.19 -5.02
C LEU A 122 0.83 -10.25 -4.15
N LYS A 123 1.32 -11.48 -4.24
CA LYS A 123 0.80 -12.63 -3.50
C LYS A 123 1.64 -12.91 -2.27
N TYR A 124 0.97 -13.35 -1.22
CA TYR A 124 1.54 -13.76 0.06
C TYR A 124 1.16 -15.21 0.35
N CYS A 125 2.17 -16.05 0.52
CA CYS A 125 2.03 -17.47 0.85
C CYS A 125 2.64 -17.65 2.24
N GLN A 126 1.86 -18.13 3.21
CA GLN A 126 2.38 -18.43 4.55
C GLN A 126 1.83 -19.78 5.02
N LYS A 127 2.72 -20.64 5.48
CA LYS A 127 2.38 -21.96 6.02
C LYS A 127 3.15 -22.23 7.30
N SER A 128 2.42 -22.47 8.39
CA SER A 128 3.01 -22.98 9.63
C SER A 128 3.07 -24.51 9.58
N ARG A 129 4.27 -25.06 9.73
CA ARG A 129 4.55 -26.51 9.74
C ARG A 129 5.64 -26.79 10.77
N THR A 130 5.76 -28.02 11.25
CA THR A 130 6.92 -28.44 12.07
C THR A 130 8.19 -28.57 11.24
N GLU A 131 8.05 -28.77 9.93
CA GLU A 131 9.14 -28.93 8.98
C GLU A 131 9.32 -27.68 8.11
N VAL A 132 10.57 -27.46 7.71
CA VAL A 132 10.94 -26.44 6.72
C VAL A 132 10.51 -26.89 5.33
N LEU A 133 9.78 -26.04 4.63
CA LEU A 133 9.37 -26.30 3.25
C LEU A 133 10.46 -25.91 2.25
N SER A 134 10.41 -26.52 1.07
CA SER A 134 11.19 -26.05 -0.08
C SER A 134 10.70 -24.69 -0.58
N THR A 135 11.56 -23.99 -1.31
CA THR A 135 11.23 -22.72 -1.96
C THR A 135 9.98 -22.81 -2.85
N THR A 136 9.79 -23.94 -3.55
CA THR A 136 8.62 -24.21 -4.40
C THR A 136 7.36 -24.55 -3.61
N SER A 137 7.45 -25.42 -2.60
CA SER A 137 6.30 -25.81 -1.78
C SER A 137 5.79 -24.67 -0.90
N ALA A 138 6.69 -23.79 -0.44
CA ALA A 138 6.34 -22.58 0.30
C ALA A 138 5.59 -21.56 -0.59
N ALA A 139 5.88 -21.51 -1.89
CA ALA A 139 5.29 -20.57 -2.86
C ALA A 139 3.90 -20.98 -3.41
N THR A 140 3.16 -21.84 -2.70
CA THR A 140 1.83 -22.32 -3.13
C THR A 140 0.74 -21.99 -2.10
N GLY A 141 -0.52 -21.92 -2.54
CA GLY A 141 -1.65 -21.57 -1.65
C GLY A 141 -1.63 -20.11 -1.20
N CYS A 142 -1.31 -19.20 -2.13
CA CYS A 142 -1.07 -17.79 -1.82
C CYS A 142 -2.33 -16.94 -1.93
N PHE A 143 -2.36 -15.83 -1.20
CA PHE A 143 -3.44 -14.85 -1.21
C PHE A 143 -2.96 -13.53 -1.79
N ASN A 144 -3.86 -12.74 -2.39
CA ASN A 144 -3.51 -11.40 -2.85
C ASN A 144 -3.41 -10.45 -1.65
N LEU A 145 -2.30 -9.71 -1.53
CA LEU A 145 -2.13 -8.71 -0.46
C LEU A 145 -2.99 -7.47 -0.68
N PHE A 146 -3.30 -7.18 -1.93
CA PHE A 146 -4.20 -6.11 -2.31
C PHE A 146 -5.51 -6.70 -2.82
N ASP A 147 -6.62 -6.00 -2.60
CA ASP A 147 -7.88 -6.34 -3.26
C ASP A 147 -7.71 -6.17 -4.78
N PRO A 148 -7.80 -7.25 -5.58
CA PRO A 148 -7.59 -7.20 -7.02
C PRO A 148 -8.64 -6.36 -7.76
N LYS A 149 -9.76 -6.02 -7.12
CA LYS A 149 -10.78 -5.11 -7.68
C LYS A 149 -10.43 -3.63 -7.48
N GLN A 150 -9.50 -3.33 -6.57
CA GLN A 150 -9.14 -1.96 -6.19
C GLN A 150 -7.74 -1.57 -6.67
N VAL A 151 -6.76 -2.43 -6.44
CA VAL A 151 -5.34 -2.15 -6.73
C VAL A 151 -4.75 -3.24 -7.61
N LYS A 152 -4.06 -2.80 -8.67
CA LYS A 152 -3.28 -3.64 -9.57
C LYS A 152 -1.80 -3.39 -9.31
N VAL A 153 -1.03 -4.45 -9.10
CA VAL A 153 0.43 -4.35 -9.00
C VAL A 153 1.03 -4.32 -10.40
N ILE A 154 1.86 -3.31 -10.66
CA ILE A 154 2.54 -3.09 -11.93
C ILE A 154 3.91 -3.77 -11.88
N ARG A 155 4.63 -3.59 -10.77
CA ARG A 155 5.98 -4.10 -10.59
C ARG A 155 6.20 -4.47 -9.14
N PHE A 156 6.82 -5.62 -8.94
CA PHE A 156 7.49 -5.98 -7.70
C PHE A 156 8.86 -6.50 -8.08
N ALA A 157 9.90 -5.85 -7.60
CA ALA A 157 11.26 -6.25 -7.88
C ALA A 157 12.02 -6.39 -6.56
N VAL A 158 12.72 -7.51 -6.40
CA VAL A 158 13.59 -7.76 -5.25
C VAL A 158 15.00 -7.93 -5.77
N GLN A 159 15.95 -7.28 -5.09
CA GLN A 159 17.37 -7.38 -5.36
C GLN A 159 18.09 -7.61 -4.05
N TYR A 160 19.08 -8.51 -4.07
CA TYR A 160 19.97 -8.77 -2.95
C TYR A 160 21.39 -8.41 -3.36
N GLU A 161 22.01 -7.51 -2.61
CA GLU A 161 23.39 -7.10 -2.78
C GLU A 161 24.19 -7.68 -1.61
N PRO A 162 25.03 -8.71 -1.83
CA PRO A 162 25.89 -9.22 -0.77
C PRO A 162 26.92 -8.16 -0.38
N VAL A 163 27.14 -8.02 0.91
CA VAL A 163 28.16 -7.17 1.51
C VAL A 163 29.16 -8.07 2.20
N PHE A 164 30.32 -8.21 1.56
CA PHE A 164 31.41 -9.04 2.08
C PHE A 164 32.29 -8.21 3.03
N GLY A 165 32.42 -8.65 4.27
CA GLY A 165 33.47 -8.23 5.20
C GLY A 165 34.47 -9.36 5.47
N GLU A 166 35.59 -9.05 6.12
CA GLU A 166 36.69 -10.01 6.36
C GLU A 166 36.27 -11.27 7.15
N SER A 167 35.18 -11.20 7.94
CA SER A 167 34.68 -12.32 8.74
C SER A 167 33.14 -12.45 8.76
N VAL A 168 32.40 -11.70 7.93
CA VAL A 168 30.91 -11.68 7.97
C VAL A 168 30.34 -11.58 6.55
N GLN A 169 29.45 -12.50 6.19
CA GLN A 169 28.58 -12.38 5.01
C GLN A 169 27.25 -11.73 5.44
N SER A 170 27.08 -10.45 5.13
CA SER A 170 25.79 -9.76 5.26
C SER A 170 25.28 -9.35 3.88
N GLY A 171 24.08 -8.77 3.80
CA GLY A 171 23.55 -8.28 2.53
C GLY A 171 22.46 -7.24 2.70
N VAL A 172 22.33 -6.43 1.66
CA VAL A 172 21.31 -5.39 1.53
C VAL A 172 20.22 -5.91 0.60
N ILE A 173 18.97 -5.85 1.06
CA ILE A 173 17.81 -6.16 0.25
C ILE A 173 17.16 -4.86 -0.20
N SER A 174 16.94 -4.74 -1.51
CA SER A 174 16.22 -3.64 -2.13
C SER A 174 14.93 -4.16 -2.74
N ILE A 175 13.80 -3.63 -2.30
CA ILE A 175 12.46 -4.00 -2.77
C ILE A 175 11.82 -2.78 -3.42
N VAL A 176 11.33 -2.94 -4.65
CA VAL A 176 10.59 -1.92 -5.38
C VAL A 176 9.18 -2.42 -5.62
N LEU A 177 8.18 -1.66 -5.18
CA LEU A 177 6.78 -1.94 -5.41
C LEU A 177 6.13 -0.78 -6.16
N SER A 178 5.51 -1.08 -7.30
CA SER A 178 4.71 -0.14 -8.08
C SER A 178 3.30 -0.68 -8.25
N ALA A 179 2.30 0.15 -7.99
CA ALA A 179 0.89 -0.22 -8.10
C ALA A 179 0.04 0.94 -8.64
N ALA A 180 -1.16 0.63 -9.13
CA ALA A 180 -2.14 1.59 -9.60
C ALA A 180 -3.56 1.18 -9.24
N LEU A 181 -4.47 2.15 -9.20
CA LEU A 181 -5.90 1.87 -9.00
C LEU A 181 -6.52 1.26 -10.28
N VAL A 182 -7.29 0.18 -10.11
CA VAL A 182 -7.95 -0.51 -11.24
C VAL A 182 -8.92 0.42 -11.98
N LYS A 183 -9.74 1.18 -11.24
CA LYS A 183 -10.74 2.10 -11.80
C LYS A 183 -10.16 3.43 -12.28
N THR A 184 -8.92 3.76 -11.91
CA THR A 184 -8.29 5.03 -12.30
C THR A 184 -6.78 4.80 -12.48
N PRO A 185 -6.34 4.17 -13.59
CA PRO A 185 -4.94 3.77 -13.77
C PRO A 185 -3.94 4.92 -13.80
N SER A 186 -4.40 6.16 -14.03
CA SER A 186 -3.58 7.37 -13.91
C SER A 186 -3.11 7.63 -12.48
N VAL A 187 -3.83 7.12 -11.47
CA VAL A 187 -3.37 7.10 -10.07
C VAL A 187 -2.47 5.88 -9.89
N SER A 188 -1.16 6.13 -9.94
CA SER A 188 -0.13 5.13 -9.72
C SER A 188 0.93 5.65 -8.76
N GLN A 189 1.54 4.73 -8.02
CA GLN A 189 2.53 5.03 -7.00
C GLN A 189 3.66 4.01 -7.05
N THR A 190 4.86 4.45 -6.69
CA THR A 190 6.04 3.58 -6.57
C THR A 190 6.74 3.87 -5.25
N MET A 191 7.03 2.80 -4.51
CA MET A 191 7.77 2.86 -3.25
C MET A 191 8.98 1.94 -3.30
N LYS A 192 10.03 2.34 -2.61
CA LYS A 192 11.27 1.57 -2.48
C LYS A 192 11.56 1.35 -1.01
N LEU A 193 11.97 0.13 -0.68
CA LEU A 193 12.35 -0.30 0.65
C LEU A 193 13.77 -0.88 0.56
N ARG A 194 14.69 -0.35 1.37
CA ARG A 194 16.06 -0.85 1.48
C ARG A 194 16.32 -1.29 2.92
N LEU A 195 16.82 -2.51 3.09
CA LEU A 195 17.01 -3.15 4.40
C LEU A 195 18.34 -3.86 4.47
N ILE A 196 18.95 -3.89 5.65
CA ILE A 196 20.13 -4.69 5.95
C ILE A 196 19.67 -5.94 6.72
N GLN A 197 20.19 -7.11 6.34
CA GLN A 197 19.88 -8.37 7.00
C GLN A 197 20.43 -8.38 8.45
N ARG A 198 19.58 -8.73 9.45
CA ARG A 198 19.97 -8.74 10.88
C ARG A 198 20.56 -10.05 11.38
N ASN A 199 19.97 -11.18 11.02
CA ASN A 199 20.47 -12.50 11.41
C ASN A 199 21.55 -12.87 10.39
N TRP A 200 22.81 -12.78 10.82
CA TRP A 200 23.99 -13.17 10.04
C TRP A 200 24.68 -14.32 10.78
N GLN A 201 25.21 -15.27 10.02
CA GLN A 201 26.13 -16.30 10.49
C GLN A 201 27.35 -16.28 9.59
#